data_AF-A0A151B452-F1
#
_entry.id   AF-A0A151B452-F1
#
_cell.length_a   1.000
_cell.length_b   1.000
_cell.length_c   1.000
_cell.angle_alpha   90.00
_cell.angle_beta   90.00
_cell.angle_gamma   90.00
#
_symmetry.space_group_name_H-M   'P 1'
#
loop_
_entity.id
_entity.type
_entity.pdbx_description
1 polymer ?
#
loop_
_entity_poly.entity_id
_entity_poly.type
_entity_poly.pdbx_seq_one_letter_code
_entity_poly.pdbx_strand_id
1 'polypeptide(L)' 'MIVMDFLINNIDRHLRNFSIVTKNGKIIKFASLYDHGLSLYADIQDFELEQDDKETWEMIDECKPFCTSHYEQLELIGD' A
#
# COMPACT_ATOMS: atom_id res chain seq x y z
N MET A 1 -2.74 -3.64 7.63
CA MET A 1 -2.56 -2.48 6.75
C MET A 1 -1.25 -2.63 6.02
N ILE A 2 -0.09 -2.40 6.65
CA ILE A 2 1.23 -2.55 6.02
C ILE A 2 1.36 -3.89 5.25
N VAL A 3 1.12 -5.02 5.93
CA VAL A 3 1.13 -6.35 5.28
C VAL A 3 0.15 -6.43 4.10
N MET A 4 -1.03 -5.82 4.24
CA MET A 4 -2.04 -5.87 3.19
C MET A 4 -1.63 -5.02 1.99
N ASP A 5 -1.12 -3.82 2.22
CA ASP A 5 -0.65 -2.91 1.17
C ASP A 5 0.53 -3.53 0.42
N PHE A 6 1.43 -4.22 1.12
CA PHE A 6 2.48 -5.03 0.51
C PHE A 6 1.92 -6.14 -0.39
N LEU A 7 0.98 -6.95 0.11
CA LEU A 7 0.42 -8.07 -0.64
C LEU A 7 -0.30 -7.66 -1.92
N ILE A 8 -0.92 -6.48 -1.94
CA ILE A 8 -1.69 -5.99 -3.09
C ILE A 8 -0.96 -4.91 -3.87
N ASN A 9 0.28 -4.57 -3.50
CA ASN A 9 1.02 -3.42 -4.03
C ASN A 9 0.17 -2.15 -4.18
N ASN A 10 -0.32 -1.61 -3.05
CA ASN A 10 -1.18 -0.43 -3.08
C ASN A 10 -0.39 0.87 -3.14
N ILE A 11 -0.19 1.40 -4.35
CA ILE A 11 0.70 2.54 -4.59
C ILE A 11 0.11 3.91 -4.21
N ASP A 12 -1.22 4.00 -4.05
CA ASP A 12 -1.91 5.25 -3.66
C ASP A 12 -2.33 5.27 -2.19
N ARG A 13 -1.51 4.65 -1.32
CA ARG A 13 -1.78 4.68 0.11
C ARG A 13 -1.41 6.04 0.70
N HIS A 14 -2.41 6.76 1.24
CA HIS A 14 -2.16 8.01 1.97
C HIS A 14 -3.01 8.17 3.24
N LEU A 15 -2.68 9.15 4.09
CA LEU A 15 -3.31 9.33 5.41
C LEU A 15 -4.85 9.49 5.35
N ARG A 16 -5.40 9.93 4.21
CA ARG A 16 -6.84 10.07 4.01
C ARG A 16 -7.56 8.76 3.68
N ASN A 17 -6.85 7.67 3.35
CA ASN A 17 -7.48 6.35 3.18
C ASN A 17 -7.52 5.54 4.49
N PHE A 18 -7.15 6.15 5.62
CA PHE A 18 -7.30 5.51 6.92
C PHE A 18 -8.62 5.90 7.56
N SER A 19 -9.40 4.88 7.94
CA SER A 19 -10.58 5.09 8.75
C SER A 19 -10.37 4.58 10.17
N ILE A 20 -10.92 5.30 11.13
CA ILE A 20 -11.02 4.91 12.53
C ILE A 20 -12.47 4.86 12.93
N VAL A 21 -12.88 3.78 13.57
CA VAL A 21 -14.20 3.68 14.20
C VAL A 21 -14.06 4.22 15.62
N THR A 22 -14.91 5.17 15.97
CA THR A 22 -14.94 5.77 17.30
C THR A 22 -16.29 5.55 17.98
N LYS A 23 -16.27 5.45 19.31
CA LYS A 23 -17.47 5.42 20.16
C LYS A 23 -17.24 6.35 21.33
N ASN A 24 -18.10 7.37 21.46
CA ASN A 24 -18.00 8.40 22.50
C ASN A 24 -16.61 9.06 22.57
N GLY A 25 -16.03 9.40 21.42
CA GLY A 25 -14.72 10.05 21.32
C GLY A 25 -13.51 9.13 21.56
N LYS A 26 -13.73 7.83 21.84
CA LYS A 26 -12.64 6.84 21.96
C LYS A 26 -12.52 6.04 20.67
N ILE A 27 -11.30 5.85 20.19
CA ILE A 27 -11.01 4.95 19.07
C ILE A 27 -11.26 3.51 19.54
N ILE A 28 -12.14 2.80 18.85
CA ILE A 28 -12.49 1.41 19.18
C ILE A 28 -11.97 0.41 18.13
N LYS A 29 -11.72 0.85 16.90
CA LYS A 29 -11.17 0.00 15.84
C LYS A 29 -10.47 0.83 14.77
N PHE A 30 -9.32 0.34 14.32
CA PHE A 30 -8.70 0.80 13.09
C PHE A 30 -9.30 0.05 11.90
N ALA A 31 -9.74 0.77 10.88
CA ALA A 31 -10.36 0.23 9.68
C ALA A 31 -9.62 0.77 8.45
N SER A 32 -8.47 0.18 8.15
CA SER A 32 -7.54 0.69 7.13
C SER A 32 -7.89 0.32 5.68
N LEU A 33 -9.02 -0.33 5.46
CA LEU A 33 -9.36 -0.93 4.16
C LEU A 33 -10.42 -0.07 3.49
N TYR A 34 -9.98 0.99 2.83
CA TYR A 34 -10.80 1.77 1.92
C TYR A 34 -9.92 2.28 0.79
N ASP A 35 -10.54 2.46 -0.39
CA ASP A 35 -9.93 3.08 -1.57
C ASP A 35 -8.64 2.39 -2.04
N HIS A 36 -8.79 1.22 -2.65
CA HIS A 36 -7.71 0.37 -3.19
C HIS A 36 -7.75 0.35 -4.73
N GLY A 37 -8.21 1.43 -5.36
CA GLY A 37 -8.38 1.49 -6.81
C GLY A 37 -7.07 1.41 -7.59
N LEU A 38 -5.97 1.87 -6.98
CA LEU A 38 -4.61 1.80 -7.50
C LEU A 38 -3.80 0.73 -6.75
N SER A 39 -4.36 -0.48 -6.73
CA SER A 39 -3.71 -1.69 -6.21
C SER A 39 -3.64 -2.74 -7.32
N LEU A 40 -2.82 -3.76 -7.14
CA LEU A 40 -2.66 -4.87 -8.08
C LEU A 40 -2.28 -4.39 -9.49
N TYR A 41 -1.44 -3.36 -9.57
CA TYR A 41 -0.94 -2.79 -10.82
C TYR A 41 -2.05 -2.28 -11.75
N ALA A 42 -3.16 -1.79 -11.18
CA ALA A 42 -4.32 -1.33 -11.93
C ALA A 42 -4.04 -0.16 -12.90
N ASP A 43 -2.93 0.56 -12.71
CA ASP A 43 -2.48 1.68 -13.53
C ASP A 43 -1.34 1.33 -14.49
N ILE A 44 -0.84 0.09 -14.45
CA ILE A 44 0.25 -0.40 -15.29
C ILE A 44 -0.30 -1.00 -16.59
N GLN A 45 0.39 -0.77 -17.70
CA GLN A 45 0.02 -1.32 -19.00
C GLN A 45 0.59 -2.73 -19.22
N ASP A 46 -0.05 -3.53 -20.09
CA ASP A 46 0.37 -4.91 -20.37
C ASP A 46 1.85 -5.01 -20.78
N PHE A 47 2.36 -4.09 -21.60
CA PHE A 47 3.76 -4.11 -22.05
C PHE A 47 4.78 -3.84 -20.91
N GLU A 48 4.35 -3.18 -19.83
CA GLU A 48 5.16 -2.95 -18.64
C GLU A 48 5.20 -4.21 -17.77
N LEU A 49 4.09 -4.96 -17.70
CA LEU A 49 4.02 -6.26 -17.02
C LEU A 49 4.83 -7.35 -17.73
N GLU A 50 5.01 -7.22 -19.05
CA GLU A 50 5.83 -8.14 -19.85
C GLU A 50 7.35 -7.93 -19.63
N GLN A 51 7.76 -6.81 -19.05
CA GLN A 51 9.15 -6.54 -18.69
C GLN A 51 9.48 -7.29 -17.39
N ASP A 52 9.83 -8.57 -17.53
CA ASP A 52 10.21 -9.47 -16.42
C ASP A 52 11.65 -9.20 -15.92
N ASP A 53 11.94 -7.94 -15.60
CA ASP A 53 13.23 -7.53 -15.03
C ASP A 53 13.04 -6.78 -13.71
N LYS A 54 13.97 -7.04 -12.79
CA LYS A 54 13.91 -6.54 -11.41
C LYS A 54 13.89 -5.01 -11.32
N GLU A 55 14.59 -4.30 -12.21
CA GLU A 55 14.64 -2.84 -12.15
C GLU A 55 13.27 -2.25 -12.46
N THR A 56 12.56 -2.77 -13.47
CA THR A 56 11.20 -2.34 -13.80
C THR A 56 10.23 -2.57 -12.62
N TRP A 57 10.29 -3.74 -11.98
CA TRP A 57 9.45 -4.04 -10.81
C TRP A 57 9.74 -3.13 -9.60
N GLU A 58 11.00 -2.75 -9.38
CA GLU A 58 11.39 -1.82 -8.33
C GLU A 58 10.99 -0.37 -8.66
N MET A 59 10.94 0.00 -9.95
CA MET A 59 10.50 1.33 -10.37
C MET A 59 8.99 1.56 -10.21
N ILE A 60 8.18 0.52 -10.36
CA ILE A 60 6.71 0.61 -10.22
C ILE A 60 6.23 0.39 -8.78
N ASP A 61 7.12 -0.02 -7.87
CA ASP A 61 6.84 -0.06 -6.43
C ASP A 61 6.96 1.35 -5.85
N GLU A 62 5.82 2.04 -5.74
CA GLU A 62 5.72 3.26 -4.94
C GLU A 62 5.00 2.96 -3.64
N CYS A 63 5.64 3.32 -2.52
CA CYS A 63 4.99 3.26 -1.22
C CYS A 63 4.85 4.66 -0.64
N LYS A 64 3.70 4.94 -0.06
CA LYS A 64 3.39 6.13 0.74
C LYS A 64 2.50 5.69 1.91
N PRO A 65 2.34 6.48 2.97
CA PRO A 65 3.09 7.69 3.33
C PRO A 65 4.33 7.43 4.21
N PHE A 66 4.61 6.17 4.58
CA PHE A 66 5.56 5.86 5.65
C PHE A 66 6.99 5.57 5.18
N CYS A 67 7.14 4.96 4.00
CA CYS A 67 8.42 4.56 3.40
C CYS A 67 8.41 4.91 1.91
N THR A 68 9.45 4.55 1.16
CA THR A 68 9.50 4.76 -0.30
C THR A 68 9.19 3.50 -1.11
N SER A 69 9.39 2.32 -0.53
CA SER A 69 8.98 1.01 -1.09
C SER A 69 8.14 0.20 -0.10
N HIS A 70 7.34 -0.74 -0.60
CA HIS A 70 6.54 -1.60 0.29
C HIS A 70 7.43 -2.55 1.10
N TYR A 71 8.60 -2.92 0.58
CA TYR A 71 9.61 -3.71 1.29
C TYR A 71 10.16 -2.99 2.51
N GLU A 72 10.57 -1.72 2.37
CA GLU A 72 10.97 -0.88 3.51
C GLU A 72 9.83 -0.74 4.52
N GLN A 73 8.59 -0.63 4.04
CA GLN A 73 7.44 -0.51 4.93
C GLN A 73 7.21 -1.77 5.78
N LEU A 74 7.52 -2.97 5.26
CA LEU A 74 7.44 -4.21 6.02
C LEU A 74 8.39 -4.23 7.22
N GLU A 75 9.56 -3.59 7.14
CA GLU A 75 10.52 -3.52 8.25
C GLU A 75 9.97 -2.77 9.48
N LEU A 76 8.94 -1.94 9.30
CA LEU A 76 8.23 -1.27 10.41
C LEU A 76 7.38 -2.23 11.22
N ILE A 77 7.06 -3.41 10.67
CA ILE A 77 6.44 -4.50 11.39
C ILE A 77 7.59 -5.22 12.09
N GLY A 78 7.94 -4.76 13.29
CA GLY A 78 8.94 -5.45 14.13
C GLY A 78 8.53 -6.91 14.44
N ASP A 79 9.46 -7.65 15.08
CA ASP A 79 9.22 -9.03 15.56
C ASP A 79 8.02 -9.16 16.51
#